data_AF-A0A2D4Q0A2-F1
#
_entry.id   AF-A0A2D4Q0A2-F1
#
_cell.length_a   1.000
_cell.length_b   1.000
_cell.length_c   1.000
_cell.angle_alpha   90.00
_cell.angle_beta   90.00
_cell.angle_gamma   90.00
#
_symmetry.space_group_name_H-M   'P 1'
#
loop_
_entity.id
_entity.type
_entity.pdbx_description
1 polymer ?
#
loop_
_entity_poly.entity_id
_entity_poly.type
_entity_poly.pdbx_seq_one_letter_code
_entity_poly.pdbx_strand_id
1 'polypeptide(L)'
;ALKSRLNDSNKILVQQTLTILQQLATAMGPNIKQHVKNLGIPIITILGDSKNNVRVASLATVNAWTEQTGMKEWLEGEDLSEELKKENPFLRQELLGWLAEKLPTLRTVPSDLVLCVPHLYSCLEDRNGDVRKKAQDALPFFMMHLGFEKMAKATGKLKPSSKDQVLAMLEKAKANMPAKPAPPSKTSRAVGAAPAKSQAASGSNEDYLSNTMETKPDAKKAKTGGSAPKTKAIQGKKVPSKSNLKDDDDRSGPVFI
;
A
#
# COMPACT_ATOMS: atom_id res chain seq x y z
N ALA A 1 -7.25 22.17 -1.61
CA ALA A 1 -5.78 22.17 -1.79
C ALA A 1 -5.25 20.79 -2.20
N LEU A 2 -4.93 19.87 -1.28
CA LEU A 2 -4.23 18.61 -1.62
C LEU A 2 -4.97 17.74 -2.67
N LYS A 3 -6.29 17.59 -2.59
CA LYS A 3 -7.10 16.80 -3.55
C LYS A 3 -6.88 17.19 -5.03
N SER A 4 -6.66 18.47 -5.35
CA SER A 4 -6.39 18.90 -6.73
C SER A 4 -4.93 18.74 -7.15
N ARG A 5 -3.99 18.60 -6.20
CA ARG A 5 -2.57 18.31 -6.49
C ARG A 5 -2.30 16.81 -6.76
N LEU A 6 -3.23 15.92 -6.41
CA LEU A 6 -3.15 14.50 -6.80
C LEU A 6 -3.29 14.31 -8.32
N ASN A 7 -4.14 15.12 -8.97
CA ASN A 7 -4.35 15.12 -10.42
C ASN A 7 -3.46 16.15 -11.15
N ASP A 8 -2.35 16.57 -10.55
CA ASP A 8 -1.45 17.56 -11.16
C ASP A 8 -0.71 16.99 -12.39
N SER A 9 -0.47 17.83 -13.40
CA SER A 9 0.29 17.44 -14.58
C SER A 9 1.77 17.22 -14.25
N ASN A 10 2.30 17.95 -13.25
CA ASN A 10 3.64 17.73 -12.74
C ASN A 10 3.65 16.57 -11.72
N LYS A 11 4.11 15.40 -12.17
CA LYS A 11 4.21 14.18 -11.33
C LYS A 11 5.21 14.30 -10.17
N ILE A 12 6.04 15.35 -10.09
CA ILE A 12 6.80 15.68 -8.87
C ILE A 12 5.87 16.24 -7.79
N LEU A 13 4.93 17.13 -8.16
CA LEU A 13 3.93 17.67 -7.22
C LEU A 13 2.94 16.60 -6.75
N VAL A 14 2.59 15.64 -7.61
CA VAL A 14 1.80 14.46 -7.22
C VAL A 14 2.55 13.64 -6.15
N GLN A 15 3.82 13.29 -6.39
CA GLN A 15 4.63 12.54 -5.42
C GLN A 15 4.84 13.31 -4.11
N GLN A 16 5.12 14.62 -4.16
CA GLN A 16 5.22 15.46 -2.97
C GLN A 16 3.90 15.50 -2.18
N THR A 17 2.76 15.55 -2.88
CA THR A 17 1.42 15.49 -2.27
C THR A 17 1.19 14.15 -1.58
N LEU A 18 1.59 13.03 -2.19
CA LEU A 18 1.53 11.70 -1.58
C LEU A 18 2.39 11.60 -0.31
N THR A 19 3.62 12.13 -0.32
CA THR A 19 4.47 12.21 0.88
C THR A 19 3.83 13.04 2.00
N ILE A 20 3.22 14.19 1.67
CA ILE A 20 2.50 15.02 2.66
C ILE A 20 1.28 14.26 3.23
N LEU A 21 0.58 13.46 2.41
CA LEU A 21 -0.54 12.65 2.86
C LEU A 21 -0.10 11.48 3.75
N GLN A 22 1.08 10.88 3.53
CA GLN A 22 1.68 9.91 4.46
C GLN A 22 2.00 10.56 5.81
N GLN A 23 2.66 11.72 5.80
CA GLN A 23 2.96 12.48 7.01
C GLN A 23 1.69 12.88 7.78
N LEU A 24 0.62 13.24 7.06
CA LEU A 24 -0.68 13.56 7.65
C LEU A 24 -1.30 12.35 8.38
N ALA A 25 -1.18 11.13 7.84
CA ALA A 25 -1.66 9.92 8.51
C ALA A 25 -0.93 9.69 9.84
N THR A 26 0.40 9.74 9.84
CA THR A 26 1.21 9.60 11.06
C THR A 26 0.92 10.69 12.08
N ALA A 27 0.70 11.94 11.64
CA ALA A 27 0.46 13.08 12.53
C ALA A 27 -0.97 13.15 13.10
N MET A 28 -1.98 12.71 12.35
CA MET A 28 -3.38 12.67 12.82
C MET A 28 -3.75 11.37 13.56
N GLY A 29 -3.00 10.29 13.31
CA GLY A 29 -3.34 8.96 13.78
C GLY A 29 -4.73 8.51 13.30
N PRO A 30 -5.46 7.70 14.09
CA PRO A 30 -6.78 7.17 13.72
C PRO A 30 -7.87 8.22 13.41
N ASN A 31 -7.67 9.49 13.76
CA ASN A 31 -8.60 10.57 13.42
C ASN A 31 -8.65 10.86 11.91
N ILE A 32 -7.64 10.46 11.12
CA ILE A 32 -7.65 10.65 9.66
C ILE A 32 -8.77 9.88 8.94
N LYS A 33 -9.43 8.92 9.62
CA LYS A 33 -10.61 8.18 9.09
C LYS A 33 -11.69 9.09 8.51
N GLN A 34 -11.93 10.25 9.12
CA GLN A 34 -12.92 11.25 8.66
C GLN A 34 -12.59 11.84 7.26
N HIS A 35 -11.37 11.62 6.76
CA HIS A 35 -10.91 12.08 5.46
C HIS A 35 -10.79 10.95 4.41
N VAL A 36 -11.04 9.67 4.77
CA VAL A 36 -10.91 8.54 3.84
C VAL A 36 -11.77 8.73 2.59
N LYS A 37 -13.05 9.06 2.73
CA LYS A 37 -13.95 9.32 1.58
C LYS A 37 -13.50 10.52 0.75
N ASN A 38 -13.31 11.67 1.40
CA ASN A 38 -13.08 12.92 0.70
C ASN A 38 -11.67 13.07 0.10
N LEU A 39 -10.65 12.43 0.69
CA LEU A 39 -9.24 12.60 0.35
C LEU A 39 -8.47 11.29 0.18
N GLY A 40 -8.84 10.21 0.89
CA GLY A 40 -8.24 8.88 0.74
C GLY A 40 -8.61 8.16 -0.57
N ILE A 41 -9.89 8.12 -0.94
CA ILE A 41 -10.35 7.54 -2.22
C ILE A 41 -9.68 8.21 -3.44
N PRO A 42 -9.53 9.55 -3.51
CA PRO A 42 -8.70 10.20 -4.53
C PRO A 42 -7.24 9.70 -4.66
N ILE A 43 -6.67 9.07 -3.62
CA ILE A 43 -5.33 8.45 -3.68
C ILE A 43 -5.41 7.10 -4.43
N ILE A 44 -6.48 6.32 -4.22
CA ILE A 44 -6.75 5.08 -4.97
C ILE A 44 -6.73 5.36 -6.48
N THR A 45 -7.35 6.44 -6.95
CA THR A 45 -7.31 6.86 -8.37
C THR A 45 -5.88 6.97 -8.93
N ILE A 46 -4.90 7.35 -8.11
CA ILE A 46 -3.49 7.52 -8.52
C ILE A 46 -2.76 6.18 -8.69
N LEU A 47 -3.34 5.06 -8.23
CA LEU A 47 -2.92 3.73 -8.68
C LEU A 47 -3.15 3.53 -10.19
N GLY A 48 -3.97 4.37 -10.83
CA GLY A 48 -4.13 4.40 -12.29
C GLY A 48 -3.01 5.10 -13.07
N ASP A 49 -1.97 5.65 -12.41
CA ASP A 49 -0.90 6.38 -13.10
C ASP A 49 -0.02 5.44 -13.96
N SER A 50 0.36 5.88 -15.16
CA SER A 50 1.21 5.09 -16.06
C SER A 50 2.63 4.90 -15.52
N LYS A 51 3.12 5.81 -14.67
CA LYS A 51 4.47 5.74 -14.08
C LYS A 51 4.49 4.87 -12.83
N ASN A 52 5.23 3.76 -12.87
CA ASN A 52 5.30 2.79 -11.78
C ASN A 52 5.70 3.40 -10.43
N ASN A 53 6.64 4.36 -10.39
CA ASN A 53 7.02 5.04 -9.15
C ASN A 53 5.89 5.86 -8.53
N VAL A 54 4.98 6.41 -9.33
CA VAL A 54 3.81 7.17 -8.84
C VAL A 54 2.77 6.20 -8.25
N ARG A 55 2.57 5.03 -8.87
CA ARG A 55 1.70 3.97 -8.31
C ARG A 55 2.22 3.42 -6.99
N VAL A 56 3.52 3.09 -6.93
CA VAL A 56 4.17 2.60 -5.69
C VAL A 56 4.06 3.65 -4.57
N ALA A 57 4.28 4.93 -4.87
CA ALA A 57 4.08 6.01 -3.91
C ALA A 57 2.61 6.15 -3.47
N SER A 58 1.64 5.94 -4.38
CA SER A 58 0.22 5.93 -4.02
C SER A 58 -0.12 4.75 -3.11
N LEU A 59 0.27 3.53 -3.47
CA LEU A 59 0.00 2.32 -2.68
C LEU A 59 0.62 2.39 -1.28
N ALA A 60 1.84 2.92 -1.16
CA ALA A 60 2.46 3.22 0.13
C ALA A 60 1.65 4.23 0.96
N THR A 61 1.05 5.24 0.31
CA THR A 61 0.19 6.22 0.96
C THR A 61 -1.13 5.62 1.44
N VAL A 62 -1.77 4.79 0.60
CA VAL A 62 -2.99 4.05 0.98
C VAL A 62 -2.70 3.12 2.16
N ASN A 63 -1.57 2.40 2.15
CA ASN A 63 -1.17 1.54 3.26
C ASN A 63 -0.92 2.34 4.56
N ALA A 64 -0.17 3.44 4.52
CA ALA A 64 0.06 4.30 5.69
C ALA A 64 -1.25 4.86 6.29
N TRP A 65 -2.25 5.18 5.46
CA TRP A 65 -3.58 5.55 5.96
C TRP A 65 -4.35 4.35 6.52
N THR A 66 -4.23 3.18 5.90
CA THR A 66 -4.91 1.94 6.32
C THR A 66 -4.40 1.44 7.67
N GLU A 67 -3.12 1.62 7.98
CA GLU A 67 -2.54 1.33 9.29
C GLU A 67 -3.21 2.14 10.42
N GLN A 68 -3.61 3.38 10.14
CA GLN A 68 -4.28 4.26 11.11
C GLN A 68 -5.81 4.05 11.16
N THR A 69 -6.42 3.68 10.03
CA THR A 69 -7.89 3.70 9.87
C THR A 69 -8.54 2.32 9.87
N GLY A 70 -7.78 1.26 9.57
CA GLY A 70 -8.31 -0.06 9.25
C GLY A 70 -9.09 -0.08 7.93
N MET A 71 -9.40 -1.28 7.42
CA MET A 71 -10.05 -1.44 6.11
C MET A 71 -11.52 -1.04 6.06
N LYS A 72 -12.23 -0.87 7.19
CA LYS A 72 -13.70 -0.67 7.21
C LYS A 72 -14.11 0.52 6.34
N GLU A 73 -13.54 1.69 6.61
CA GLU A 73 -13.92 2.96 5.97
C GLU A 73 -13.61 3.01 4.46
N TRP A 74 -12.74 2.10 3.98
CA TRP A 74 -12.39 1.91 2.58
C TRP A 74 -13.34 0.94 1.84
N LEU A 75 -13.97 0.01 2.56
CA LEU A 75 -14.82 -1.07 2.02
C LEU A 75 -16.33 -0.83 2.19
N GLU A 76 -16.71 0.22 2.90
CA GLU A 76 -18.09 0.62 3.20
C GLU A 76 -18.59 1.62 2.14
N GLY A 77 -19.85 1.53 1.71
CA GLY A 77 -20.36 2.32 0.59
C GLY A 77 -19.76 1.97 -0.78
N GLU A 78 -20.02 2.81 -1.78
CA GLU A 78 -19.75 2.50 -3.20
C GLU A 78 -18.44 3.03 -3.77
N ASP A 79 -17.70 3.87 -3.03
CA ASP A 79 -16.52 4.59 -3.54
C ASP A 79 -15.49 3.67 -4.19
N LEU A 80 -15.15 2.56 -3.52
CA LEU A 80 -14.11 1.64 -3.98
C LEU A 80 -14.57 0.76 -5.16
N SER A 81 -15.88 0.47 -5.25
CA SER A 81 -16.45 -0.15 -6.44
C SER A 81 -16.42 0.78 -7.65
N GLU A 82 -16.69 2.08 -7.46
CA GLU A 82 -16.59 3.08 -8.53
C GLU A 82 -15.13 3.34 -8.97
N GLU A 83 -14.13 3.16 -8.09
CA GLU A 83 -12.73 3.09 -8.50
C GLU A 83 -12.42 1.83 -9.34
N LEU A 84 -12.82 0.65 -8.87
CA LEU A 84 -12.57 -0.64 -9.56
C LEU A 84 -13.28 -0.76 -10.92
N LYS A 85 -14.45 -0.12 -11.05
CA LYS A 85 -15.27 -0.03 -12.27
C LYS A 85 -14.51 0.60 -13.44
N LYS A 86 -13.67 1.61 -13.18
CA LYS A 86 -12.94 2.37 -14.21
C LYS A 86 -12.08 1.46 -15.08
N GLU A 87 -12.08 1.71 -16.39
CA GLU A 87 -11.41 0.89 -17.41
C GLU A 87 -9.91 1.18 -17.53
N ASN A 88 -9.22 1.35 -16.38
CA ASN A 88 -7.78 1.58 -16.32
C ASN A 88 -7.09 0.31 -15.79
N PRO A 89 -6.25 -0.38 -16.60
CA PRO A 89 -5.63 -1.65 -16.19
C PRO A 89 -4.61 -1.47 -15.06
N PHE A 90 -3.93 -0.33 -14.97
CA PHE A 90 -3.07 -0.03 -13.84
C PHE A 90 -3.88 0.15 -12.55
N LEU A 91 -5.01 0.85 -12.59
CA LEU A 91 -5.86 0.98 -11.42
C LEU A 91 -6.40 -0.39 -10.98
N ARG A 92 -6.94 -1.18 -11.93
CA ARG A 92 -7.48 -2.52 -11.65
C ARG A 92 -6.42 -3.47 -11.08
N GLN A 93 -5.20 -3.55 -11.64
CA GLN A 93 -4.18 -4.49 -11.15
C GLN A 93 -3.72 -4.18 -9.72
N GLU A 94 -3.46 -2.90 -9.40
CA GLU A 94 -2.92 -2.52 -8.08
C GLU A 94 -4.03 -2.61 -7.01
N LEU A 95 -5.25 -2.17 -7.33
CA LEU A 95 -6.40 -2.23 -6.42
C LEU A 95 -6.81 -3.67 -6.10
N LEU A 96 -6.83 -4.56 -7.09
CA LEU A 96 -7.09 -5.99 -6.87
C LEU A 96 -5.95 -6.67 -6.11
N GLY A 97 -4.69 -6.30 -6.38
CA GLY A 97 -3.54 -6.78 -5.61
C GLY A 97 -3.60 -6.37 -4.15
N TRP A 98 -3.93 -5.10 -3.88
CA TRP A 98 -4.13 -4.58 -2.53
C TRP A 98 -5.30 -5.25 -1.81
N LEU A 99 -6.43 -5.47 -2.49
CA LEU A 99 -7.56 -6.21 -1.92
C LEU A 99 -7.20 -7.68 -1.61
N ALA A 100 -6.44 -8.35 -2.46
CA ALA A 100 -5.93 -9.70 -2.20
C ALA A 100 -4.98 -9.75 -0.99
N GLU A 101 -4.18 -8.70 -0.76
CA GLU A 101 -3.33 -8.56 0.43
C GLU A 101 -4.14 -8.29 1.71
N LYS A 102 -5.10 -7.35 1.66
CA LYS A 102 -5.80 -6.87 2.86
C LYS A 102 -6.98 -7.73 3.29
N LEU A 103 -7.81 -8.24 2.37
CA LEU A 103 -8.98 -9.07 2.72
C LEU A 103 -8.69 -10.28 3.64
N PRO A 104 -7.61 -11.07 3.48
CA PRO A 104 -7.29 -12.17 4.40
C PRO A 104 -6.92 -11.73 5.82
N THR A 105 -6.58 -10.45 6.05
CA THR A 105 -6.28 -9.94 7.40
C THR A 105 -7.55 -9.67 8.23
N LEU A 106 -8.73 -9.66 7.59
CA LEU A 106 -9.98 -9.20 8.19
C LEU A 106 -10.85 -10.38 8.66
N ARG A 107 -11.40 -10.29 9.88
CA ARG A 107 -12.47 -11.20 10.32
C ARG A 107 -13.84 -10.83 9.75
N THR A 108 -14.08 -9.54 9.52
CA THR A 108 -15.35 -8.97 9.06
C THR A 108 -15.10 -7.85 8.07
N VAL A 109 -15.99 -7.73 7.08
CA VAL A 109 -16.03 -6.65 6.10
C VAL A 109 -17.43 -6.03 6.09
N PRO A 110 -17.60 -4.78 5.64
CA PRO A 110 -18.92 -4.23 5.31
C PRO A 110 -19.67 -5.11 4.30
N SER A 111 -21.00 -5.03 4.30
CA SER A 111 -21.87 -5.65 3.29
C SER A 111 -21.47 -5.27 1.85
N ASP A 112 -20.92 -4.07 1.72
CA ASP A 112 -20.81 -3.32 0.48
C ASP A 112 -19.62 -3.78 -0.38
N LEU A 113 -18.77 -4.67 0.15
CA LEU A 113 -17.81 -5.45 -0.64
C LEU A 113 -18.49 -6.20 -1.82
N VAL A 114 -19.79 -6.50 -1.71
CA VAL A 114 -20.59 -7.07 -2.81
C VAL A 114 -20.70 -6.13 -4.04
N LEU A 115 -20.57 -4.81 -3.86
CA LEU A 115 -20.61 -3.82 -4.94
C LEU A 115 -19.38 -3.93 -5.87
N CYS A 116 -18.25 -4.41 -5.35
CA CYS A 116 -17.06 -4.68 -6.15
C CYS A 116 -17.20 -5.93 -7.03
N VAL A 117 -18.14 -6.84 -6.76
CA VAL A 117 -18.23 -8.16 -7.43
C VAL A 117 -18.51 -8.08 -8.94
N PRO A 118 -19.44 -7.24 -9.45
CA PRO A 118 -19.63 -7.07 -10.90
C PRO A 118 -18.36 -6.62 -11.61
N HIS A 119 -17.59 -5.72 -10.98
CA HIS A 119 -16.35 -5.17 -11.54
C HIS A 119 -15.19 -6.17 -11.44
N LEU A 120 -15.12 -6.96 -10.37
CA LEU A 120 -14.22 -8.12 -10.26
C LEU A 120 -14.46 -9.11 -11.41
N TYR A 121 -15.71 -9.36 -11.79
CA TYR A 121 -16.03 -10.23 -12.93
C TYR A 121 -15.60 -9.62 -14.27
N SER A 122 -15.77 -8.31 -14.47
CA SER A 122 -15.16 -7.62 -15.61
C SER A 122 -13.62 -7.75 -15.62
N CYS A 123 -12.98 -7.77 -14.45
CA CYS A 123 -11.53 -7.91 -14.33
C CYS A 123 -11.03 -9.34 -14.61
N LEU A 124 -11.82 -10.39 -14.32
CA LEU A 124 -11.50 -11.77 -14.69
C LEU A 124 -11.42 -11.97 -16.22
N GLU A 125 -12.14 -11.12 -16.97
CA GLU A 125 -12.19 -11.13 -18.44
C GLU A 125 -11.47 -9.93 -19.09
N ASP A 126 -10.69 -9.16 -18.32
CA ASP A 126 -10.01 -7.95 -18.81
C ASP A 126 -9.07 -8.26 -19.98
N ARG A 127 -8.83 -7.28 -20.86
CA ARG A 127 -7.88 -7.40 -21.97
C ARG A 127 -6.44 -7.57 -21.44
N ASN A 128 -6.10 -6.89 -20.35
CA ASN A 128 -4.79 -6.95 -19.72
C ASN A 128 -4.60 -8.26 -18.91
N GLY A 129 -3.48 -8.95 -19.11
CA GLY A 129 -3.18 -10.24 -18.47
C GLY A 129 -2.92 -10.15 -16.95
N ASP A 130 -2.28 -9.08 -16.49
CA ASP A 130 -1.99 -8.83 -15.08
C ASP A 130 -3.26 -8.50 -14.29
N VAL A 131 -4.20 -7.76 -14.89
CA VAL A 131 -5.55 -7.54 -14.32
C VAL A 131 -6.29 -8.88 -14.16
N ARG A 132 -6.33 -9.73 -15.19
CA ARG A 132 -6.94 -11.07 -15.08
C ARG A 132 -6.28 -11.91 -14.00
N LYS A 133 -4.95 -11.85 -13.89
CA LYS A 133 -4.20 -12.54 -12.83
C LYS A 133 -4.55 -12.00 -11.45
N LYS A 134 -4.58 -10.67 -11.25
CA LYS A 134 -4.93 -10.05 -9.97
C LYS A 134 -6.40 -10.25 -9.58
N ALA A 135 -7.31 -10.34 -10.54
CA ALA A 135 -8.69 -10.75 -10.30
C ALA A 135 -8.77 -12.21 -9.81
N GLN A 136 -7.99 -13.12 -10.39
CA GLN A 136 -7.90 -14.52 -9.93
C GLN A 136 -7.20 -14.66 -8.57
N ASP A 137 -6.11 -13.92 -8.33
CA ASP A 137 -5.41 -13.83 -7.03
C ASP A 137 -6.40 -13.35 -5.92
N ALA A 138 -7.26 -12.37 -6.22
CA ALA A 138 -8.23 -11.81 -5.28
C ALA A 138 -9.46 -12.70 -5.02
N LEU A 139 -9.85 -13.54 -6.00
CA LEU A 139 -11.14 -14.25 -6.01
C LEU A 139 -11.41 -15.12 -4.76
N PRO A 140 -10.45 -15.89 -4.22
CA PRO A 140 -10.67 -16.68 -2.99
C PRO A 140 -10.96 -15.83 -1.76
N PHE A 141 -10.34 -14.63 -1.66
CA PHE A 141 -10.50 -13.74 -0.51
C PHE A 141 -11.84 -13.01 -0.52
N PHE A 142 -12.37 -12.67 -1.70
CA PHE A 142 -13.77 -12.26 -1.85
C PHE A 142 -14.73 -13.38 -1.41
N MET A 143 -14.46 -14.62 -1.81
CA MET A 143 -15.31 -15.77 -1.48
C MET A 143 -15.30 -16.11 0.03
N MET A 144 -14.16 -15.99 0.71
CA MET A 144 -14.00 -16.11 2.17
C MET A 144 -14.89 -15.12 2.96
N HIS A 145 -15.28 -13.99 2.33
CA HIS A 145 -16.15 -12.98 2.94
C HIS A 145 -17.60 -13.06 2.50
N LEU A 146 -17.86 -13.30 1.22
CA LEU A 146 -19.19 -13.24 0.63
C LEU A 146 -19.91 -14.59 0.57
N GLY A 147 -19.17 -15.70 0.60
CA GLY A 147 -19.65 -17.05 0.36
C GLY A 147 -19.85 -17.36 -1.13
N PHE A 148 -19.64 -18.63 -1.51
CA PHE A 148 -19.78 -19.09 -2.90
C PHE A 148 -21.16 -18.75 -3.48
N GLU A 149 -22.25 -19.07 -2.76
CA GLU A 149 -23.64 -18.86 -3.22
C GLU A 149 -23.95 -17.41 -3.63
N LYS A 150 -23.47 -16.42 -2.85
CA LYS A 150 -23.69 -14.99 -3.15
C LYS A 150 -22.96 -14.60 -4.43
N MET A 151 -21.75 -15.11 -4.64
CA MET A 151 -20.94 -14.84 -5.83
C MET A 151 -21.52 -15.57 -7.06
N ALA A 152 -21.84 -16.85 -6.95
CA ALA A 152 -22.48 -17.63 -8.01
C ALA A 152 -23.80 -16.98 -8.46
N LYS A 153 -24.65 -16.55 -7.52
CA LYS A 153 -25.89 -15.81 -7.83
C LYS A 153 -25.64 -14.47 -8.56
N ALA A 154 -24.56 -13.76 -8.23
CA ALA A 154 -24.20 -12.51 -8.90
C ALA A 154 -23.82 -12.70 -10.38
N THR A 155 -23.35 -13.89 -10.79
CA THR A 155 -23.05 -14.20 -12.21
C THR A 155 -24.30 -14.14 -13.11
N GLY A 156 -25.51 -14.26 -12.55
CA GLY A 156 -26.77 -14.17 -13.29
C GLY A 156 -27.05 -12.80 -13.94
N LYS A 157 -26.22 -11.78 -13.67
CA LYS A 157 -26.23 -10.48 -14.38
C LYS A 157 -25.31 -10.43 -15.61
N LEU A 158 -24.52 -11.47 -15.87
CA LEU A 158 -23.58 -11.56 -16.98
C LEU A 158 -24.24 -12.17 -18.24
N LYS A 159 -23.68 -11.88 -19.42
CA LYS A 159 -23.99 -12.64 -20.65
C LYS A 159 -23.63 -14.13 -20.48
N PRO A 160 -24.30 -15.07 -21.16
CA PRO A 160 -24.13 -16.51 -20.92
C PRO A 160 -22.68 -17.01 -20.93
N SER A 161 -21.87 -16.65 -21.95
CA SER A 161 -20.48 -17.08 -22.02
C SER A 161 -19.62 -16.59 -20.84
N SER A 162 -19.77 -15.34 -20.43
CA SER A 162 -19.10 -14.80 -19.24
C SER A 162 -19.59 -15.44 -17.94
N LYS A 163 -20.90 -15.72 -17.85
CA LYS A 163 -21.49 -16.40 -16.69
C LYS A 163 -20.83 -17.77 -16.49
N ASP A 164 -20.76 -18.58 -17.55
CA ASP A 164 -20.23 -19.94 -17.47
C ASP A 164 -18.72 -19.94 -17.19
N GLN A 165 -17.97 -19.03 -17.83
CA GLN A 165 -16.53 -18.84 -17.58
C GLN A 165 -16.25 -18.38 -16.12
N VAL A 166 -17.01 -17.42 -15.60
CA VAL A 166 -16.85 -16.94 -14.22
C VAL A 166 -17.29 -17.99 -13.20
N LEU A 167 -18.36 -18.76 -13.46
CA LEU A 167 -18.77 -19.87 -12.60
C LEU A 167 -17.67 -20.95 -12.51
N ALA A 168 -17.03 -21.31 -13.62
CA ALA A 168 -15.90 -22.24 -13.60
C ALA A 168 -14.70 -21.69 -12.80
N MET A 169 -14.42 -20.38 -12.87
CA MET A 169 -13.40 -19.74 -12.04
C MET A 169 -13.78 -19.72 -10.55
N LEU A 170 -15.06 -19.53 -10.22
CA LEU A 170 -15.56 -19.56 -8.83
C LEU A 170 -15.45 -20.98 -8.24
N GLU A 171 -15.88 -22.03 -8.95
CA GLU A 171 -15.73 -23.41 -8.46
C GLU A 171 -14.25 -23.80 -8.30
N LYS A 172 -13.35 -23.33 -9.17
CA LYS A 172 -11.90 -23.49 -9.00
C LYS A 172 -11.36 -22.74 -7.77
N ALA A 173 -11.83 -21.51 -7.52
CA ALA A 173 -11.40 -20.71 -6.36
C ALA A 173 -11.91 -21.26 -5.02
N LYS A 174 -13.09 -21.89 -5.01
CA LYS A 174 -13.73 -22.54 -3.86
C LYS A 174 -12.85 -23.65 -3.26
N ALA A 175 -12.16 -24.43 -4.10
CA ALA A 175 -11.20 -25.45 -3.66
C ALA A 175 -9.94 -24.86 -2.98
N ASN A 176 -9.60 -23.61 -3.29
CA ASN A 176 -8.45 -22.88 -2.76
C ASN A 176 -8.85 -21.79 -1.75
N MET A 177 -10.03 -21.89 -1.14
CA MET A 177 -10.55 -20.85 -0.25
C MET A 177 -9.75 -20.81 1.07
N PRO A 178 -9.16 -19.66 1.46
CA PRO A 178 -8.43 -19.54 2.70
C PRO A 178 -9.37 -19.60 3.92
N ALA A 179 -8.88 -20.15 5.02
CA ALA A 179 -9.59 -20.17 6.29
C ALA A 179 -9.67 -18.74 6.89
N LYS A 180 -10.84 -18.39 7.43
CA LYS A 180 -11.12 -17.05 7.95
C LYS A 180 -10.41 -16.80 9.29
N PRO A 181 -9.82 -15.61 9.53
CA PRO A 181 -9.05 -15.34 10.75
C PRO A 181 -9.81 -15.60 12.06
N ALA A 182 -9.36 -16.62 12.79
CA ALA A 182 -9.93 -17.03 14.08
C ALA A 182 -9.92 -15.88 15.11
N PRO A 183 -10.81 -15.89 16.11
CA PRO A 183 -10.69 -15.02 17.28
C PRO A 183 -9.32 -15.20 17.96
N PRO A 184 -8.67 -14.14 18.45
CA PRO A 184 -7.61 -14.33 19.44
C PRO A 184 -8.24 -15.04 20.64
N SER A 185 -7.69 -16.18 21.03
CA SER A 185 -8.15 -16.90 22.20
C SER A 185 -7.95 -16.02 23.42
N LYS A 186 -9.03 -15.75 24.17
CA LYS A 186 -8.91 -15.19 25.50
C LYS A 186 -8.29 -16.28 26.38
N THR A 187 -6.96 -16.27 26.53
CA THR A 187 -6.28 -16.99 27.60
C THR A 187 -6.84 -16.48 28.91
N SER A 188 -7.74 -17.26 29.50
CA SER A 188 -8.23 -17.04 30.85
C SER A 188 -7.03 -17.05 31.78
N ARG A 189 -6.73 -15.89 32.37
CA ARG A 189 -5.67 -15.73 33.36
C ARG A 189 -6.00 -16.62 34.56
N ALA A 190 -5.38 -17.80 34.62
CA ALA A 190 -5.66 -18.80 35.64
C ALA A 190 -5.44 -18.20 37.04
N VAL A 191 -6.42 -18.38 37.92
CA VAL A 191 -6.38 -17.87 39.29
C VAL A 191 -5.82 -18.96 40.20
N GLY A 192 -4.72 -18.65 40.87
CA GLY A 192 -4.08 -19.47 41.90
C GLY A 192 -2.62 -19.06 42.10
N ALA A 193 -2.04 -19.06 43.30
CA ALA A 193 -2.63 -19.16 44.64
C ALA A 193 -1.68 -18.46 45.65
N ALA A 194 -1.95 -18.52 46.96
CA ALA A 194 -1.20 -17.78 47.98
C ALA A 194 0.18 -18.43 48.35
N PRO A 195 1.13 -17.67 48.95
CA PRO A 195 2.52 -18.11 49.15
C PRO A 195 2.86 -18.70 50.54
N ALA A 196 3.91 -19.53 50.57
CA ALA A 196 4.67 -19.99 51.75
C ALA A 196 6.16 -20.13 51.32
N LYS A 197 7.18 -19.63 52.04
CA LYS A 197 7.73 -20.05 53.36
C LYS A 197 8.33 -21.47 53.34
N SER A 198 9.54 -21.75 53.87
CA SER A 198 10.60 -20.96 54.55
C SER A 198 12.00 -21.52 54.13
N GLN A 199 13.19 -21.41 54.77
CA GLN A 199 13.85 -20.79 55.96
C GLN A 199 15.40 -20.96 55.73
N ALA A 200 16.41 -20.48 56.49
CA ALA A 200 16.59 -19.64 57.69
C ALA A 200 18.06 -19.11 57.72
N ALA A 201 18.35 -18.09 58.57
CA ALA A 201 19.66 -17.82 59.22
C ALA A 201 20.91 -17.47 58.35
N SER A 202 21.95 -16.78 58.84
CA SER A 202 22.08 -15.81 59.96
C SER A 202 23.40 -15.02 59.84
N GLY A 203 23.42 -13.82 60.43
CA GLY A 203 24.62 -12.99 60.66
C GLY A 203 24.99 -12.06 59.50
N SER A 204 25.62 -10.90 59.70
CA SER A 204 25.81 -10.02 60.87
C SER A 204 26.88 -9.01 60.47
N ASN A 205 26.48 -7.77 60.18
CA ASN A 205 27.06 -6.53 60.74
C ASN A 205 26.77 -5.30 59.85
N GLU A 206 26.53 -4.18 60.52
CA GLU A 206 26.69 -2.82 60.00
C GLU A 206 28.21 -2.49 59.97
N ASP A 207 28.75 -1.37 59.48
CA ASP A 207 28.23 -0.01 59.41
C ASP A 207 29.18 0.87 58.53
N TYR A 208 28.87 2.17 58.44
CA TYR A 208 29.75 3.32 58.15
C TYR A 208 30.18 3.73 56.72
N LEU A 209 29.51 4.81 56.29
CA LEU A 209 30.07 6.13 55.92
C LEU A 209 30.85 6.37 54.61
N SER A 210 30.35 7.41 53.90
CA SER A 210 31.10 8.47 53.21
C SER A 210 31.91 8.08 51.93
N ASN A 211 32.26 8.98 51.01
CA ASN A 211 31.85 10.37 50.71
C ASN A 211 31.98 10.53 49.17
N THR A 212 31.00 11.07 48.44
CA THR A 212 30.80 12.51 48.13
C THR A 212 31.78 13.09 47.08
N MET A 213 31.21 13.67 46.01
CA MET A 213 31.83 14.45 44.92
C MET A 213 32.74 13.65 43.95
N GLU A 214 32.53 13.63 42.63
CA GLU A 214 32.45 14.73 41.64
C GLU A 214 33.69 15.63 41.56
N THR A 215 34.42 15.57 40.45
CA THR A 215 34.42 16.65 39.43
C THR A 215 35.17 16.20 38.16
N LYS A 216 35.35 17.12 37.19
CA LYS A 216 35.53 16.84 35.75
C LYS A 216 36.96 17.23 35.26
N PRO A 217 37.23 17.73 34.03
CA PRO A 217 38.43 17.34 33.27
C PRO A 217 39.54 18.42 33.22
N ASP A 218 40.64 18.14 32.50
CA ASP A 218 41.04 19.01 31.37
C ASP A 218 42.00 18.25 30.40
N ALA A 219 42.62 18.94 29.43
CA ALA A 219 43.41 18.33 28.35
C ALA A 219 44.62 19.19 27.92
N LYS A 220 45.63 18.58 27.26
CA LYS A 220 46.44 19.22 26.18
C LYS A 220 47.42 18.30 25.43
N LYS A 221 47.08 18.03 24.16
CA LYS A 221 47.78 18.53 22.96
C LYS A 221 49.32 18.37 22.83
N ALA A 222 49.73 17.62 21.80
CA ALA A 222 51.00 17.80 21.08
C ALA A 222 50.76 17.91 19.55
N LYS A 223 51.81 18.20 18.76
CA LYS A 223 51.83 18.47 17.29
C LYS A 223 52.94 17.56 16.70
N THR A 224 52.98 17.12 15.42
CA THR A 224 53.29 17.89 14.19
C THR A 224 53.26 17.02 12.92
N GLY A 225 52.97 17.63 11.76
CA GLY A 225 53.34 17.11 10.42
C GLY A 225 52.39 16.05 9.81
N GLY A 226 52.09 16.01 8.50
CA GLY A 226 52.20 17.06 7.48
C GLY A 226 53.00 16.71 6.22
N SER A 227 52.33 16.18 5.19
CA SER A 227 52.62 16.42 3.75
C SER A 227 51.61 15.69 2.85
N ALA A 228 51.33 16.28 1.69
CA ALA A 228 50.76 15.61 0.52
C ALA A 228 51.68 15.91 -0.69
N PRO A 229 51.51 15.21 -1.82
CA PRO A 229 51.33 15.98 -3.05
C PRO A 229 50.20 15.47 -3.98
N LYS A 230 49.78 16.35 -4.89
CA LYS A 230 48.87 16.08 -6.03
C LYS A 230 49.65 16.15 -7.36
N THR A 231 48.92 16.11 -8.48
CA THR A 231 49.34 16.41 -9.90
C THR A 231 49.87 15.19 -10.68
N LYS A 232 49.72 15.02 -12.01
CA LYS A 232 49.08 15.73 -13.17
C LYS A 232 49.01 14.71 -14.36
N ALA A 233 48.26 14.81 -15.46
CA ALA A 233 47.21 15.72 -15.97
C ALA A 233 46.39 15.07 -17.14
N ILE A 234 45.31 15.73 -17.59
CA ILE A 234 44.93 16.08 -19.00
C ILE A 234 45.57 15.20 -20.12
N GLN A 235 44.82 14.59 -21.07
CA GLN A 235 44.22 15.26 -22.26
C GLN A 235 43.29 14.34 -23.09
N GLY A 236 42.27 14.87 -23.80
CA GLY A 236 41.65 14.15 -24.95
C GLY A 236 40.15 14.35 -25.29
N LYS A 237 39.88 15.18 -26.32
CA LYS A 237 38.82 15.14 -27.37
C LYS A 237 37.80 13.95 -27.38
N LYS A 238 36.51 14.10 -27.76
CA LYS A 238 35.80 15.10 -28.61
C LYS A 238 34.35 15.41 -28.15
N VAL A 239 33.79 16.51 -28.67
CA VAL A 239 32.35 16.85 -28.73
C VAL A 239 31.79 16.50 -30.13
N PRO A 240 30.47 16.33 -30.28
CA PRO A 240 29.77 16.88 -31.46
C PRO A 240 28.55 17.74 -31.06
N SER A 241 28.31 18.82 -31.80
CA SER A 241 27.15 19.71 -31.58
C SER A 241 26.84 20.53 -32.84
N LYS A 242 25.72 20.20 -33.52
CA LYS A 242 25.07 20.98 -34.60
C LYS A 242 25.96 21.19 -35.86
N SER A 243 25.45 21.56 -37.04
CA SER A 243 24.08 21.70 -37.59
C SER A 243 24.12 21.41 -39.10
N ASN A 244 22.96 21.20 -39.74
CA ASN A 244 22.46 22.14 -40.76
C ASN A 244 21.03 21.80 -41.19
N LEU A 245 20.30 22.82 -41.61
CA LEU A 245 19.03 22.69 -42.32
C LEU A 245 19.32 22.50 -43.81
N LYS A 246 18.43 21.79 -44.51
CA LYS A 246 17.88 22.30 -45.77
C LYS A 246 16.47 21.75 -46.01
N ASP A 247 15.78 22.41 -46.93
CA ASP A 247 14.33 22.50 -47.02
C ASP A 247 13.68 21.42 -47.90
N ASP A 248 12.35 21.48 -47.98
CA ASP A 248 11.44 20.78 -48.91
C ASP A 248 11.34 19.23 -48.75
N ASP A 249 10.18 18.59 -48.95
CA ASP A 249 9.02 18.95 -49.81
C ASP A 249 7.66 18.54 -49.16
N ASP A 250 6.54 19.04 -49.69
CA ASP A 250 5.18 18.91 -49.16
C ASP A 250 4.46 17.62 -49.64
N ARG A 251 3.85 16.88 -48.71
CA ARG A 251 2.88 15.81 -49.02
C ARG A 251 1.69 15.74 -48.05
N SER A 252 0.97 16.85 -47.89
CA SER A 252 -0.42 16.81 -47.41
C SER A 252 -1.34 16.13 -48.44
N GLY A 253 -1.45 14.80 -48.39
CA GLY A 253 -2.38 14.03 -49.23
C GLY A 253 -3.86 14.37 -48.95
N PRO A 254 -4.75 14.35 -49.97
CA PRO A 254 -6.08 14.94 -49.85
C PRO A 254 -7.04 14.10 -49.00
N VAL A 255 -7.83 14.80 -48.16
CA VAL A 255 -9.06 14.28 -47.56
C VAL A 255 -10.16 14.31 -48.63
N PHE A 256 -10.85 13.20 -48.84
CA PHE A 256 -12.09 13.14 -49.61
C PHE A 256 -13.31 13.25 -48.70
N ILE A 257 -14.40 13.75 -49.28
CA ILE A 257 -15.70 14.05 -48.65
C ILE A 257 -16.53 12.76 -48.51
#